data_AF-A0A508TEM8-F1
#
_entry.id   AF-A0A508TEM8-F1
#
_cell.length_a   1.000
_cell.length_b   1.000
_cell.length_c   1.000
_cell.angle_alpha   90.00
_cell.angle_beta   90.00
_cell.angle_gamma   90.00
#
_symmetry.space_group_name_H-M   'P 1'
#
loop_
_entity.id
_entity.type
_entity.pdbx_description
1 polymer ?
#
loop_
_entity_poly.entity_id
_entity_poly.type
_entity_poly.pdbx_seq_one_letter_code
_entity_poly.pdbx_strand_id
1 'polypeptide(L)'
;MPIGGSKEFDLLHQAMAATNDAGNPVLNNMGGRCQFSRLRDTSAKTVEVHGFCTYVDKDGDQTFEQCDFLPGQPNKCKIIGGTGKFEGLQAELIITIEPLKSNFEGISQVIGHKKGTYKLAKTN
;
A
#
# COMPACT_ATOMS: atom_id res chain seq x y z
N MET A 1 11.25 -16.25 -4.65
CA MET A 1 12.28 -17.29 -4.39
C MET A 1 11.68 -18.43 -3.57
N PRO A 2 11.88 -19.70 -3.95
CA PRO A 2 11.42 -20.84 -3.14
C PRO A 2 12.16 -20.88 -1.80
N ILE A 3 11.44 -21.16 -0.71
CA ILE A 3 12.01 -21.30 0.65
C ILE A 3 11.74 -22.68 1.26
N GLY A 4 11.26 -23.64 0.46
CA GLY A 4 10.93 -25.00 0.89
C GLY A 4 9.48 -25.14 1.35
N GLY A 5 9.02 -26.39 1.49
CA GLY A 5 7.68 -26.71 2.00
C GLY A 5 6.54 -26.06 1.22
N SER A 6 6.63 -26.01 -0.11
CA SER A 6 5.64 -25.38 -1.00
C SER A 6 5.51 -23.85 -0.83
N LYS A 7 6.48 -23.21 -0.17
CA LYS A 7 6.49 -21.77 0.08
C LYS A 7 7.46 -21.02 -0.80
N GLU A 8 7.05 -19.82 -1.18
CA GLU A 8 7.83 -18.87 -1.94
C GLU A 8 7.81 -17.50 -1.26
N PHE A 9 8.97 -16.87 -1.16
CA PHE A 9 9.13 -15.52 -0.63
C PHE A 9 9.52 -14.56 -1.75
N ASP A 10 8.89 -13.42 -1.86
CA ASP A 10 9.31 -12.36 -2.78
C ASP A 10 9.40 -11.01 -2.08
N LEU A 11 10.26 -10.15 -2.61
CA LEU A 11 10.19 -8.71 -2.37
C LEU A 11 9.47 -8.06 -3.54
N LEU A 12 8.54 -7.16 -3.22
CA LEU A 12 7.78 -6.39 -4.18
C LEU A 12 8.14 -4.92 -4.03
N HIS A 13 8.47 -4.30 -5.16
CA HIS A 13 8.64 -2.87 -5.28
C HIS A 13 7.60 -2.35 -6.24
N GLN A 14 6.80 -1.38 -5.80
CA GLN A 14 5.77 -0.77 -6.63
C GLN A 14 5.98 0.73 -6.67
N ALA A 15 6.09 1.28 -7.88
CA ALA A 15 5.88 2.69 -8.14
C ALA A 15 4.41 2.91 -8.46
N MET A 16 3.81 3.93 -7.88
CA MET A 16 2.38 4.20 -8.00
C MET A 16 2.12 5.70 -8.09
N ALA A 17 0.92 6.04 -8.53
CA ALA A 17 0.32 7.34 -8.30
C ALA A 17 -0.97 7.15 -7.50
N ALA A 18 -1.25 8.05 -6.57
CA ALA A 18 -2.50 8.09 -5.83
C ALA A 18 -3.30 9.34 -6.21
N THR A 19 -4.59 9.14 -6.44
CA THR A 19 -5.57 10.20 -6.68
C THR A 19 -6.71 10.06 -5.69
N ASN A 20 -7.34 11.19 -5.36
CA ASN A 20 -8.46 11.21 -4.43
C ASN A 20 -9.46 12.30 -4.81
N ASP A 21 -10.60 11.85 -5.34
CA ASP A 21 -11.66 12.74 -5.84
C ASP A 21 -12.58 13.27 -4.74
N ALA A 22 -12.38 12.88 -3.47
CA ALA A 22 -13.15 13.38 -2.35
C ALA A 22 -12.77 14.81 -1.91
N GLY A 23 -11.87 15.48 -2.65
CA GLY A 23 -11.51 16.89 -2.47
C GLY A 23 -10.59 17.20 -1.29
N ASN A 24 -10.18 16.18 -0.52
CA ASN A 24 -9.22 16.35 0.57
C ASN A 24 -7.78 16.04 0.10
N PRO A 25 -6.74 16.55 0.79
CA PRO A 25 -5.36 16.42 0.32
C PRO A 25 -4.75 15.03 0.56
N VAL A 26 -5.39 14.15 1.35
CA VAL A 26 -4.82 12.85 1.72
C VAL A 26 -4.79 11.95 0.48
N LEU A 27 -3.59 11.50 0.09
CA LEU A 27 -3.39 10.63 -1.07
C LEU A 27 -3.91 11.22 -2.39
N ASN A 28 -3.98 12.55 -2.48
CA ASN A 28 -4.45 13.24 -3.68
C ASN A 28 -3.27 13.77 -4.51
N ASN A 29 -3.14 13.30 -5.76
CA ASN A 29 -2.05 13.66 -6.68
C ASN A 29 -0.66 13.44 -6.06
N MET A 30 -0.46 12.28 -5.44
CA MET A 30 0.79 11.91 -4.79
C MET A 30 1.51 10.79 -5.57
N GLY A 31 2.83 10.91 -5.70
CA GLY A 31 3.69 9.82 -6.16
C GLY A 31 3.95 8.85 -5.02
N GLY A 32 3.84 7.55 -5.27
CA GLY A 32 3.95 6.51 -4.25
C GLY A 32 5.04 5.49 -4.55
N ARG A 33 5.72 5.04 -3.49
CA ARG A 33 6.58 3.85 -3.53
C ARG A 33 6.18 2.89 -2.43
N CYS A 34 5.82 1.67 -2.76
CA CYS A 34 5.70 0.58 -1.78
C CYS A 34 6.87 -0.37 -1.84
N GLN A 35 7.19 -0.93 -0.67
CA GLN A 35 8.13 -2.01 -0.49
C GLN A 35 7.45 -3.05 0.38
N PHE A 36 7.18 -4.22 -0.21
CA PHE A 36 6.55 -5.33 0.49
C PHE A 36 7.43 -6.57 0.49
N SER A 37 7.26 -7.35 1.54
CA SER A 37 7.56 -8.77 1.55
C SER A 37 6.27 -9.54 1.26
N ARG A 38 6.37 -10.62 0.50
CA ARG A 38 5.25 -11.49 0.17
C ARG A 38 5.64 -12.94 0.39
N LEU A 39 4.87 -13.64 1.21
CA LEU A 39 4.95 -15.08 1.37
C LEU A 39 3.77 -15.73 0.66
N ARG A 40 4.04 -16.67 -0.25
CA ARG A 40 3.03 -17.54 -0.85
C ARG A 40 3.19 -18.95 -0.35
N ASP A 41 2.08 -19.58 0.02
CA ASP A 41 2.00 -21.03 0.18
C ASP A 41 1.19 -21.60 -0.99
N THR A 42 1.88 -22.27 -1.91
CA THR A 42 1.27 -22.82 -3.13
C THR A 42 0.38 -24.04 -2.85
N SER A 43 0.65 -24.76 -1.76
CA SER A 43 -0.16 -25.92 -1.37
C SER A 43 -1.46 -25.48 -0.69
N ALA A 44 -1.36 -24.53 0.24
CA ALA A 44 -2.52 -23.97 0.94
C ALA A 44 -3.29 -22.92 0.11
N LYS A 45 -2.71 -22.46 -1.02
CA LYS A 45 -3.22 -21.39 -1.88
C LYS A 45 -3.44 -20.08 -1.12
N THR A 46 -2.51 -19.75 -0.23
CA THR A 46 -2.56 -18.53 0.58
C THR A 46 -1.46 -17.56 0.20
N VAL A 47 -1.73 -16.27 0.41
CA VAL A 47 -0.78 -15.18 0.22
C VAL A 47 -0.82 -14.29 1.44
N GLU A 48 0.35 -13.96 1.95
CA GLU A 48 0.59 -13.04 3.05
C GLU A 48 1.51 -11.93 2.56
N VAL A 49 1.17 -10.67 2.85
CA VAL A 49 1.97 -9.50 2.43
C VAL A 49 2.13 -8.55 3.60
N HIS A 50 3.37 -8.11 3.82
CA HIS A 50 3.72 -7.12 4.83
C HIS A 50 4.64 -6.06 4.25
N GLY A 51 4.43 -4.80 4.60
CA GLY A 51 5.41 -3.77 4.32
C GLY A 51 4.84 -2.36 4.39
N PHE A 52 5.50 -1.45 3.68
CA PHE A 52 5.27 -0.02 3.83
C PHE A 52 5.18 0.69 2.49
N CYS A 53 4.46 1.80 2.49
CA CYS A 53 4.42 2.71 1.36
C CYS A 53 4.69 4.13 1.83
N THR A 54 5.44 4.88 1.02
CA THR A 54 5.61 6.32 1.18
C THR A 54 4.96 7.00 -0.01
N TYR A 55 4.14 8.00 0.26
CA TYR A 55 3.59 8.89 -0.76
C TYR A 55 4.15 10.28 -0.56
N VAL A 56 4.44 10.98 -1.65
CA VAL A 56 4.94 12.36 -1.66
C VAL A 56 4.12 13.19 -2.63
N ASP A 57 3.76 14.40 -2.22
CA ASP A 57 3.09 15.35 -3.11
C ASP A 57 4.07 16.30 -3.81
N LYS A 58 3.54 17.25 -4.58
CA LYS A 58 4.33 18.25 -5.32
C LYS A 58 5.17 19.18 -4.43
N ASP A 59 4.77 19.36 -3.17
CA ASP A 59 5.42 20.26 -2.22
C ASP A 59 6.47 19.52 -1.38
N GLY A 60 6.56 18.20 -1.54
CA GLY A 60 7.49 17.34 -0.80
C GLY A 60 6.93 16.80 0.51
N ASP A 61 5.67 17.12 0.84
CA ASP A 61 5.00 16.60 2.04
C ASP A 61 4.66 15.12 1.84
N GLN A 62 4.87 14.32 2.88
CA GLN A 62 4.81 12.86 2.80
C GLN A 62 3.73 12.26 3.68
N THR A 63 3.21 11.11 3.27
CA THR A 63 2.46 10.19 4.15
C THR A 63 3.15 8.83 4.17
N PHE A 64 3.07 8.16 5.32
CA PHE A 64 3.66 6.86 5.56
C PHE A 64 2.57 5.85 5.87
N GLU A 65 2.54 4.76 5.11
CA GLU A 65 1.59 3.68 5.28
C GLU A 65 2.28 2.39 5.67
N GLN A 66 1.65 1.64 6.56
CA GLN A 66 1.96 0.24 6.83
C GLN A 66 0.81 -0.64 6.33
N CYS A 67 1.12 -1.76 5.67
CA CYS A 67 0.13 -2.68 5.14
C CYS A 67 0.39 -4.11 5.60
N ASP A 68 -0.69 -4.78 6.00
CA ASP A 68 -0.72 -6.16 6.46
C ASP A 68 -1.88 -6.88 5.77
N PHE A 69 -1.58 -7.72 4.78
CA PHE A 69 -2.55 -8.51 4.02
C PHE A 69 -2.41 -9.96 4.43
N LEU A 70 -3.27 -10.38 5.36
CA LEU A 70 -3.26 -11.71 5.94
C LEU A 70 -4.24 -12.65 5.20
N PRO A 71 -3.93 -13.95 5.07
CA PRO A 71 -4.84 -14.91 4.46
C PRO A 71 -6.23 -14.90 5.12
N GLY A 72 -7.28 -14.81 4.30
CA GLY A 72 -8.68 -14.83 4.77
C GLY A 72 -9.15 -13.55 5.47
N GLN A 73 -8.35 -12.49 5.48
CA GLN A 73 -8.70 -11.19 6.06
C GLN A 73 -8.80 -10.11 4.98
N PRO A 74 -9.56 -9.02 5.21
CA PRO A 74 -9.46 -7.84 4.36
C PRO A 74 -8.04 -7.29 4.34
N ASN A 75 -7.58 -6.87 3.16
CA ASN A 75 -6.30 -6.21 3.00
C ASN A 75 -6.33 -4.85 3.73
N LYS A 76 -5.59 -4.74 4.82
CA LYS A 76 -5.58 -3.54 5.66
C LYS A 76 -4.27 -2.78 5.49
N CYS A 77 -4.38 -1.46 5.37
CA CYS A 77 -3.27 -0.56 5.60
C CYS A 77 -3.64 0.49 6.63
N LYS A 78 -2.64 1.12 7.22
CA LYS A 78 -2.78 2.26 8.13
C LYS A 78 -1.85 3.36 7.69
N ILE A 79 -2.36 4.60 7.64
CA ILE A 79 -1.46 5.76 7.60
C ILE A 79 -0.95 5.95 9.03
N ILE A 80 0.34 5.74 9.22
CA ILE A 80 1.01 5.75 10.52
C ILE A 80 1.72 7.07 10.81
N GLY A 81 1.77 7.98 9.84
CA GLY A 81 2.26 9.33 10.02
C GLY A 81 2.39 10.09 8.70
N GLY A 82 2.92 11.31 8.79
CA GLY A 82 3.22 12.16 7.67
C GLY A 82 4.07 13.35 8.08
N THR A 83 4.48 14.16 7.11
CA THR A 83 5.29 15.38 7.29
C THR A 83 4.53 16.61 6.78
N GLY A 84 4.96 17.80 7.20
CA GLY A 84 4.38 19.06 6.75
C GLY A 84 2.88 19.11 7.00
N LYS A 85 2.06 19.33 5.97
CA LYS A 85 0.60 19.40 6.14
C LYS A 85 -0.07 18.07 6.54
N PHE A 86 0.67 16.96 6.49
CA PHE A 86 0.18 15.64 6.90
C PHE A 86 0.68 15.24 8.29
N GLU A 87 1.33 16.13 9.04
CA GLU A 87 1.70 15.85 10.43
C GLU A 87 0.47 15.47 11.27
N GLY A 88 0.62 14.44 12.11
CA GLY A 88 -0.46 13.91 12.93
C GLY A 88 -1.53 13.12 12.15
N LEU A 89 -1.42 12.95 10.84
CA LEU A 89 -2.37 12.17 10.05
C LEU A 89 -2.39 10.70 10.48
N GLN A 90 -3.59 10.19 10.77
CA GLN A 90 -3.86 8.80 11.04
C GLN A 90 -5.07 8.34 10.23
N ALA A 91 -4.98 7.17 9.61
CA ALA A 91 -6.10 6.57 8.89
C ALA A 91 -6.03 5.05 8.94
N GLU A 92 -7.19 4.39 8.91
CA GLU A 92 -7.29 2.96 8.63
C GLU A 92 -7.94 2.78 7.26
N LEU A 93 -7.31 1.96 6.42
CA LEU A 93 -7.66 1.78 5.02
C LEU A 93 -7.91 0.30 4.73
N ILE A 94 -8.97 0.01 4.00
CA ILE A 94 -9.20 -1.27 3.33
C ILE A 94 -8.80 -1.11 1.87
N ILE A 95 -7.98 -2.04 1.38
CA ILE A 95 -7.43 -2.03 0.03
C ILE A 95 -8.12 -3.09 -0.82
N THR A 96 -8.60 -2.71 -1.99
CA THR A 96 -8.95 -3.67 -3.05
C THR A 96 -7.94 -3.54 -4.18
N ILE A 97 -7.55 -4.67 -4.78
CA ILE A 97 -6.51 -4.72 -5.81
C ILE A 97 -7.05 -5.55 -6.96
N GLU A 98 -6.89 -5.05 -8.18
CA GLU A 98 -7.20 -5.75 -9.41
C GLU A 98 -5.92 -5.87 -10.25
N PRO A 99 -5.40 -7.10 -10.46
CA PRO A 99 -4.28 -7.33 -11.35
C PRO A 99 -4.65 -6.98 -12.80
N LEU A 100 -3.77 -6.24 -13.46
CA LEU A 100 -3.92 -5.91 -14.88
C LEU A 100 -2.95 -6.72 -15.73
N LYS A 101 -3.33 -6.94 -16.99
CA LYS A 101 -2.40 -7.45 -18.00
C LYS A 101 -1.36 -6.38 -18.27
N SER A 102 -0.10 -6.67 -17.95
CA SER A 102 1.02 -5.78 -18.28
C SER A 102 1.24 -5.72 -19.80
N ASN A 103 1.63 -4.54 -20.27
CA ASN A 103 2.08 -4.30 -21.64
C ASN A 103 3.58 -4.58 -21.85
N PHE A 104 4.33 -4.88 -20.79
CA PHE A 104 5.74 -5.25 -20.84
C PHE A 104 6.00 -6.56 -20.09
N GLU A 105 6.84 -7.40 -20.67
CA GLU A 105 7.30 -8.63 -20.03
C GLU A 105 8.09 -8.32 -18.75
N GLY A 106 7.92 -9.14 -17.72
CA GLY A 106 8.61 -8.98 -16.44
C GLY A 106 8.08 -7.85 -15.54
N ILE A 107 7.15 -7.02 -16.02
CA ILE A 107 6.49 -5.98 -15.21
C ILE A 107 5.11 -6.49 -14.78
N SER A 108 4.81 -6.42 -13.49
CA SER A 108 3.46 -6.64 -12.96
C SER A 108 2.76 -5.29 -12.82
N GLN A 109 1.50 -5.22 -13.22
CA GLN A 109 0.67 -4.02 -13.10
C GLN A 109 -0.59 -4.36 -12.32
N VAL A 110 -1.02 -3.42 -11.48
CA VAL A 110 -2.24 -3.54 -10.69
C VAL A 110 -2.90 -2.17 -10.63
N ILE A 111 -4.22 -2.15 -10.49
CA ILE A 111 -4.93 -0.99 -9.94
C ILE A 111 -5.45 -1.36 -8.57
N GLY A 112 -5.74 -0.36 -7.76
CA GLY A 112 -6.37 -0.60 -6.48
C GLY A 112 -7.12 0.61 -5.97
N HIS A 113 -8.06 0.34 -5.07
CA HIS A 113 -8.78 1.38 -4.35
C HIS A 113 -8.45 1.29 -2.87
N LYS A 114 -8.28 2.46 -2.25
CA LYS A 114 -8.16 2.59 -0.80
C LYS A 114 -9.42 3.24 -0.27
N LYS A 115 -10.10 2.57 0.66
CA LYS A 115 -11.28 3.11 1.32
C LYS A 115 -11.05 3.17 2.82
N GLY A 116 -11.30 4.31 3.40
CA GLY A 116 -11.16 4.50 4.84
C GLY A 116 -11.57 5.88 5.29
N THR A 117 -11.40 6.12 6.59
CA THR A 117 -11.57 7.43 7.21
C THR A 117 -10.25 7.85 7.84
N TYR A 118 -9.99 9.15 7.83
CA TYR A 118 -8.78 9.72 8.43
C TYR A 118 -9.13 10.74 9.49
N LYS A 119 -8.17 10.99 10.38
CA LYS A 119 -8.18 12.06 11.35
C LYS A 119 -6.79 12.69 11.42
N LEU A 120 -6.74 13.97 11.74
CA LEU A 120 -5.52 14.62 12.18
C LEU A 120 -5.49 14.50 13.71
N ALA A 121 -4.58 13.69 14.25
CA ALA A 121 -4.29 13.70 15.67
C ALA A 121 -3.64 15.06 15.96
N LYS A 122 -4.30 15.90 16.76
CA LYS A 122 -3.86 17.27 17.08
C LYS A 122 -2.35 17.31 17.36
N THR A 123 -1.61 18.03 16.54
CA THR A 123 -0.35 18.66 16.94
C THR A 123 -0.72 19.87 17.78
N ASN A 124 -0.34 19.85 19.06
CA ASN A 124 -0.46 20.99 19.96
C ASN A 124 0.48 22.11 19.53
#